data_AF-A0A9D7SF62-F1
#
_entry.id   AF-A0A9D7SF62-F1
#
_cell.length_a   1.000
_cell.length_b   1.000
_cell.length_c   1.000
_cell.angle_alpha   90.00
_cell.angle_beta   90.00
_cell.angle_gamma   90.00
#
_symmetry.space_group_name_H-M   'P 1'
#
loop_
_entity.id
_entity.type
_entity.pdbx_description
1 polymer ?
#
loop_
_entity_poly.entity_id
_entity_poly.type
_entity_poly.pdbx_seq_one_letter_code
_entity_poly.pdbx_strand_id
1 'polypeptide(L)'
;MAKRNEPVRKSVKDTLEDLLAGHREAAFSGPESALKYLRRTFESQASLPNAVKAFAYDLSAEAQAQCGQWEACVASVDQALAYLPELELAFPHEYRRMLEGLTGFERGIQAHSELGDFHGALELCDRAIALGLGAHYQAKRDSLEWAR
;
A
#
# COMPACT_ATOMS: atom_id res chain seq x y z
N MET A 1 -22.51 23.58 -35.03
CA MET A 1 -21.86 23.78 -33.72
C MET A 1 -21.13 22.50 -33.35
N ALA A 2 -19.80 22.51 -33.35
CA ALA A 2 -19.02 21.32 -33.00
C ALA A 2 -19.16 21.06 -31.49
N LYS A 3 -19.54 19.83 -31.12
CA LYS A 3 -19.51 19.37 -29.72
C LYS A 3 -18.08 19.59 -29.20
N ARG A 4 -17.95 20.41 -28.17
CA ARG A 4 -16.70 20.59 -27.43
C ARG A 4 -16.43 19.24 -26.77
N ASN A 5 -15.41 18.51 -27.21
CA ASN A 5 -14.98 17.27 -26.55
C ASN A 5 -14.56 17.66 -25.13
N GLU A 6 -15.38 17.30 -24.14
CA GLU A 6 -14.96 17.37 -22.75
C GLU A 6 -13.79 16.41 -22.55
N PRO A 7 -12.73 16.81 -21.82
CA PRO A 7 -11.63 15.92 -21.53
C PRO A 7 -12.17 14.74 -20.71
N VAL A 8 -12.13 13.54 -21.29
CA VAL A 8 -12.47 12.30 -20.60
C VAL A 8 -11.53 12.15 -19.42
N ARG A 9 -12.04 12.34 -18.20
CA ARG A 9 -11.27 12.07 -16.98
C ARG A 9 -11.18 10.55 -16.86
N LYS A 10 -9.94 10.02 -16.80
CA LYS A 10 -9.71 8.59 -16.55
C LYS A 10 -10.45 8.16 -15.29
N SER A 11 -11.02 6.95 -15.29
CA SER A 11 -11.65 6.43 -14.08
C SER A 11 -10.59 6.11 -13.02
N VAL A 12 -11.03 5.96 -11.76
CA VAL A 12 -10.14 5.53 -10.66
C VAL A 12 -9.54 4.15 -10.99
N LYS A 13 -10.33 3.27 -11.60
CA LYS A 13 -9.89 1.95 -12.04
C LYS A 13 -8.80 2.03 -13.11
N ASP A 14 -9.01 2.81 -14.17
CA ASP A 14 -8.00 2.98 -15.23
C ASP A 14 -6.70 3.58 -14.67
N THR A 15 -6.83 4.54 -13.74
CA THR A 15 -5.67 5.16 -13.08
C THR A 15 -4.90 4.15 -12.22
N LEU A 16 -5.62 3.24 -11.54
CA LEU A 16 -4.99 2.16 -10.76
C LEU A 16 -4.32 1.14 -11.69
N GLU A 17 -4.95 0.75 -12.80
CA GLU A 17 -4.37 -0.17 -13.78
C GLU A 17 -3.08 0.39 -14.38
N ASP A 18 -3.07 1.67 -14.76
CA ASP A 18 -1.87 2.38 -15.23
C ASP A 18 -0.76 2.40 -14.18
N LEU A 19 -1.09 2.68 -12.92
CA LEU A 19 -0.14 2.65 -11.80
C LEU A 19 0.50 1.25 -11.66
N LEU A 20 -0.34 0.22 -11.62
CA LEU A 20 0.12 -1.16 -11.43
C LEU A 20 0.96 -1.67 -12.62
N ALA A 21 0.64 -1.25 -13.84
CA ALA A 21 1.42 -1.59 -15.03
C ALA A 21 2.80 -0.90 -14.99
N GLY A 22 2.83 0.42 -14.80
CA GLY A 22 4.09 1.16 -14.75
C GLY A 22 4.98 0.77 -13.57
N HIS A 23 4.37 0.45 -12.41
CA HIS A 23 5.11 -0.09 -11.27
C HIS A 23 5.75 -1.44 -11.60
N ARG A 24 5.01 -2.37 -12.23
CA ARG A 24 5.55 -3.68 -12.62
C ARG A 24 6.74 -3.55 -13.57
N GLU A 25 6.66 -2.65 -14.54
CA GLU A 25 7.78 -2.37 -15.46
C GLU A 25 8.99 -1.81 -14.72
N ALA A 26 8.78 -0.85 -13.82
CA ALA A 26 9.85 -0.24 -13.04
C ALA A 26 10.50 -1.23 -12.07
N ALA A 27 9.69 -2.04 -11.38
CA ALA A 27 10.13 -3.04 -10.41
C ALA A 27 10.94 -4.17 -11.05
N PHE A 28 10.78 -4.43 -12.35
CA PHE A 28 11.65 -5.36 -13.08
C PHE A 28 13.13 -4.93 -13.03
N SER A 29 13.39 -3.62 -12.89
CA SER A 29 14.73 -3.05 -12.75
C SER A 29 15.16 -2.86 -11.27
N GLY A 30 14.47 -3.50 -10.33
CA GLY A 30 14.78 -3.47 -8.90
C GLY A 30 13.93 -2.50 -8.06
N PRO A 31 13.99 -2.62 -6.72
CA PRO A 31 13.15 -1.85 -5.81
C PRO A 31 13.43 -0.34 -5.83
N GLU A 32 14.67 0.10 -6.05
CA GLU A 32 14.99 1.52 -6.17
C GLU A 32 14.34 2.14 -7.43
N SER A 33 14.27 1.38 -8.51
CA SER A 33 13.58 1.79 -9.75
C SER A 33 12.08 1.91 -9.53
N ALA A 34 11.48 0.96 -8.80
CA ALA A 34 10.08 1.03 -8.38
C ALA A 34 9.78 2.27 -7.52
N LEU A 35 10.63 2.56 -6.52
CA LEU A 35 10.49 3.75 -5.67
C LEU A 35 10.65 5.06 -6.46
N LYS A 36 11.57 5.09 -7.44
CA LYS A 36 11.72 6.23 -8.33
C LYS A 36 10.46 6.45 -9.18
N TYR A 37 9.86 5.38 -9.70
CA TYR A 37 8.59 5.47 -10.42
C TYR A 37 7.47 6.02 -9.53
N LEU A 38 7.27 5.43 -8.34
CA LEU A 38 6.21 5.84 -7.40
C LEU A 38 6.36 7.30 -6.97
N ARG A 39 7.58 7.75 -6.66
CA ARG A 39 7.87 9.16 -6.35
C ARG A 39 7.47 10.09 -7.49
N ARG A 40 7.85 9.75 -8.73
CA ARG A 40 7.46 10.53 -9.91
C ARG A 40 5.96 10.52 -10.13
N THR A 41 5.27 9.43 -9.82
CA THR A 41 3.80 9.35 -9.90
C THR A 41 3.15 10.33 -8.93
N PHE A 42 3.63 10.39 -7.68
CA PHE A 42 3.16 11.38 -6.71
C PHE A 42 3.47 12.83 -7.12
N GLU A 43 4.65 13.10 -7.68
CA GLU A 43 5.06 14.44 -8.11
C GLU A 43 4.34 14.93 -9.39
N SER A 44 4.07 14.02 -10.33
CA SER A 44 3.56 14.38 -11.66
C SER A 44 2.04 14.55 -11.72
N GLN A 45 1.30 13.94 -10.79
CA GLN A 45 -0.15 14.02 -10.77
C GLN A 45 -0.63 15.07 -9.78
N ALA A 46 -1.28 16.12 -10.31
CA ALA A 46 -1.85 17.20 -9.51
C ALA A 46 -2.81 16.70 -8.40
N SER A 47 -3.47 15.55 -8.62
CA SER A 47 -4.19 14.81 -7.58
C SER A 47 -4.43 13.37 -8.01
N LEU A 48 -3.65 12.43 -7.47
CA LEU A 48 -3.94 11.00 -7.57
C LEU A 48 -5.21 10.67 -6.75
N PRO A 49 -6.16 9.86 -7.24
CA PRO A 49 -7.33 9.45 -6.44
C PRO A 49 -6.89 8.77 -5.14
N ASN A 50 -7.57 9.04 -4.02
CA ASN A 50 -7.19 8.51 -2.71
C ASN A 50 -7.16 6.97 -2.67
N ALA A 51 -8.12 6.30 -3.32
CA ALA A 51 -8.10 4.85 -3.50
C ALA A 51 -6.83 4.34 -4.21
N VAL A 52 -6.31 5.10 -5.18
CA VAL A 52 -5.06 4.77 -5.90
C VAL A 52 -3.84 5.08 -5.04
N LYS A 53 -3.90 6.12 -4.18
CA LYS A 53 -2.85 6.39 -3.18
C LYS A 53 -2.66 5.23 -2.22
N ALA A 54 -3.74 4.57 -1.79
CA ALA A 54 -3.65 3.38 -0.93
C ALA A 54 -2.68 2.34 -1.53
N PHE A 55 -2.86 2.02 -2.81
CA PHE A 55 -1.97 1.11 -3.54
C PHE A 55 -0.58 1.68 -3.77
N ALA A 56 -0.45 2.96 -4.14
CA ALA A 56 0.87 3.55 -4.39
C ALA A 56 1.75 3.53 -3.12
N TYR A 57 1.16 3.76 -1.95
CA TYR A 57 1.85 3.65 -0.67
C TYR A 57 2.14 2.20 -0.28
N ASP A 58 1.22 1.26 -0.51
CA ASP A 58 1.46 -0.17 -0.29
C ASP A 58 2.67 -0.68 -1.12
N LEU A 59 2.70 -0.34 -2.41
CA LEU A 59 3.82 -0.66 -3.30
C LEU A 59 5.12 0.03 -2.88
N SER A 60 5.03 1.24 -2.32
CA SER A 60 6.19 1.96 -1.78
C SER A 60 6.75 1.24 -0.56
N ALA A 61 5.89 0.80 0.36
CA ALA A 61 6.28 0.04 1.55
C ALA A 61 7.00 -1.25 1.18
N GLU A 62 6.47 -2.00 0.20
CA GLU A 62 7.10 -3.20 -0.33
C GLU A 62 8.52 -2.94 -0.83
N ALA A 63 8.69 -1.95 -1.71
CA ALA A 63 10.00 -1.63 -2.27
C ALA A 63 10.97 -1.03 -1.23
N GLN A 64 10.47 -0.24 -0.27
CA GLN A 64 11.25 0.27 0.86
C GLN A 64 11.77 -0.85 1.75
N ALA A 65 10.93 -1.83 2.07
CA ALA A 65 11.33 -3.00 2.84
C ALA A 65 12.43 -3.81 2.13
N GLN A 66 12.32 -3.98 0.81
CA GLN A 66 13.37 -4.65 0.01
C GLN A 66 14.70 -3.88 0.02
N CYS A 67 14.66 -2.55 0.15
CA CYS A 67 15.84 -1.70 0.28
C CYS A 67 16.32 -1.51 1.73
N GLY A 68 15.66 -2.11 2.73
CA GLY A 68 15.97 -1.90 4.15
C GLY A 68 15.67 -0.49 4.69
N GLN A 69 14.77 0.25 4.01
CA GLN A 69 14.36 1.60 4.41
C GLN A 69 13.18 1.51 5.40
N TRP A 70 13.44 1.01 6.61
CA TRP A 70 12.38 0.60 7.55
C TRP A 70 11.49 1.76 8.03
N GLU A 71 12.05 2.91 8.38
CA GLU A 71 11.25 4.07 8.82
C GLU A 71 10.36 4.60 7.69
N ALA A 72 10.87 4.59 6.46
CA ALA A 72 10.09 4.98 5.29
C ALA A 72 9.00 3.95 4.98
N CYS A 73 9.29 2.66 5.17
CA CYS A 73 8.31 1.58 5.05
C CYS A 73 7.14 1.79 6.01
N VAL A 74 7.41 2.01 7.30
CA VAL A 74 6.38 2.30 8.31
C VAL A 74 5.52 3.49 7.89
N ALA A 75 6.14 4.60 7.50
CA ALA A 75 5.41 5.79 7.07
C ALA A 75 4.51 5.52 5.84
N SER A 76 4.97 4.71 4.88
CA SER A 76 4.15 4.32 3.73
C SER A 76 3.00 3.40 4.13
N VAL A 77 3.23 2.44 5.02
CA VAL A 77 2.16 1.56 5.53
C VAL A 77 1.08 2.39 6.21
N ASP A 78 1.45 3.33 7.09
CA ASP A 78 0.49 4.22 7.74
C ASP A 78 -0.37 4.99 6.74
N GLN A 79 0.24 5.53 5.69
CA GLN A 79 -0.49 6.23 4.63
C GLN A 79 -1.40 5.29 3.85
N ALA A 80 -0.92 4.10 3.45
CA ALA A 80 -1.74 3.12 2.74
C ALA A 80 -2.99 2.75 3.55
N LEU A 81 -2.79 2.49 4.85
CA LEU A 81 -3.85 2.13 5.78
C LEU A 81 -4.82 3.27 6.07
N ALA A 82 -4.37 4.53 6.04
CA ALA A 82 -5.23 5.70 6.18
C ALA A 82 -6.21 5.87 5.00
N TYR A 83 -5.83 5.40 3.81
CA TYR A 83 -6.66 5.48 2.61
C TYR A 83 -7.56 4.25 2.37
N LEU A 84 -7.54 3.22 3.23
CA LEU A 84 -8.42 2.05 3.07
C LEU A 84 -9.92 2.38 2.98
N PRO A 85 -10.48 3.33 3.76
CA PRO A 85 -11.89 3.68 3.60
C PRO A 85 -12.22 4.24 2.21
N GLU A 86 -11.33 5.04 1.64
CA GLU A 86 -11.48 5.58 0.28
C GLU A 86 -11.37 4.48 -0.77
N LEU A 87 -10.53 3.47 -0.52
CA LEU A 87 -10.43 2.29 -1.36
C LEU A 87 -11.72 1.48 -1.35
N GLU A 88 -12.30 1.24 -0.17
CA GLU A 88 -13.58 0.53 -0.02
C GLU A 88 -14.72 1.26 -0.72
N LEU A 89 -14.78 2.59 -0.59
CA LEU A 89 -15.79 3.43 -1.27
C LEU A 89 -15.66 3.36 -2.80
N ALA A 90 -14.43 3.35 -3.32
CA ALA A 90 -14.19 3.32 -4.76
C ALA A 90 -14.41 1.92 -5.37
N PHE A 91 -14.20 0.85 -4.59
CA PHE A 91 -14.24 -0.53 -5.07
C PHE A 91 -15.03 -1.46 -4.13
N PRO A 92 -16.31 -1.20 -3.81
CA PRO A 92 -17.02 -1.92 -2.74
C PRO A 92 -17.16 -3.43 -2.99
N HIS A 93 -17.24 -3.86 -4.25
CA HIS A 93 -17.36 -5.27 -4.62
C HIS A 93 -16.02 -5.99 -4.82
N GLU A 94 -14.91 -5.23 -4.95
CA GLU A 94 -13.56 -5.77 -5.16
C GLU A 94 -12.68 -5.56 -3.92
N TYR A 95 -13.10 -4.71 -2.97
CA TYR A 95 -12.34 -4.26 -1.81
C TYR A 95 -11.74 -5.42 -1.03
N ARG A 96 -12.52 -6.47 -0.79
CA ARG A 96 -12.03 -7.63 -0.04
C ARG A 96 -10.84 -8.29 -0.73
N ARG A 97 -10.94 -8.55 -2.03
CA ARG A 97 -9.86 -9.14 -2.84
C ARG A 97 -8.65 -8.21 -2.91
N MET A 98 -8.90 -6.90 -3.02
CA MET A 98 -7.84 -5.88 -3.05
C MET A 98 -7.07 -5.83 -1.74
N LEU A 99 -7.79 -5.81 -0.61
CA LEU A 99 -7.23 -5.80 0.74
C LEU A 99 -6.36 -7.04 1.01
N GLU A 100 -6.81 -8.21 0.57
CA GLU A 100 -6.03 -9.46 0.67
C GLU A 100 -4.76 -9.47 -0.21
N GLY A 101 -4.72 -8.61 -1.24
CA GLY A 101 -3.57 -8.46 -2.13
C GLY A 101 -2.54 -7.42 -1.68
N LEU A 102 -2.83 -6.64 -0.63
CA LEU A 102 -1.89 -5.66 -0.07
C LEU A 102 -0.82 -6.36 0.77
N THR A 103 0.43 -5.96 0.63
CA THR A 103 1.54 -6.52 1.43
C THR A 103 1.92 -5.62 2.62
N GLY A 104 1.34 -4.42 2.72
CA GLY A 104 1.69 -3.40 3.69
C GLY A 104 1.57 -3.84 5.15
N PHE A 105 0.62 -4.72 5.49
CA PHE A 105 0.55 -5.29 6.84
C PHE A 105 1.77 -6.17 7.16
N GLU A 106 2.16 -7.07 6.27
CA GLU A 106 3.34 -7.91 6.47
C GLU A 106 4.62 -7.07 6.53
N ARG A 107 4.75 -6.09 5.63
CA ARG A 107 5.92 -5.20 5.55
C ARG A 107 6.00 -4.24 6.71
N GLY A 108 4.88 -3.74 7.19
CA GLY A 108 4.81 -2.90 8.39
C GLY A 108 5.22 -3.66 9.64
N ILE A 109 4.68 -4.88 9.84
CA ILE A 109 5.06 -5.73 10.98
C ILE A 109 6.57 -6.02 10.95
N GLN A 110 7.11 -6.35 9.78
CA GLN A 110 8.55 -6.54 9.59
C GLN A 110 9.32 -5.26 9.96
N ALA A 111 8.95 -4.11 9.38
CA ALA A 111 9.66 -2.86 9.61
C ALA A 111 9.66 -2.43 11.08
N HIS A 112 8.52 -2.52 11.76
CA HIS A 112 8.44 -2.26 13.21
C HIS A 112 9.33 -3.21 14.01
N SER A 113 9.37 -4.50 13.65
CA SER A 113 10.24 -5.48 14.32
C SER A 113 11.72 -5.15 14.13
N GLU A 114 12.15 -4.78 12.92
CA GLU A 114 13.53 -4.37 12.61
C GLU A 114 13.93 -3.08 13.36
N LEU A 115 12.97 -2.19 13.60
CA LEU A 115 13.16 -0.97 14.40
C LEU A 115 13.10 -1.21 15.91
N GLY A 116 12.81 -2.44 16.34
CA GLY A 116 12.61 -2.78 17.76
C GLY A 116 11.30 -2.24 18.36
N ASP A 117 10.39 -1.73 17.53
CA ASP A 117 9.06 -1.27 17.93
C ASP A 117 8.04 -2.42 17.92
N PHE A 118 8.19 -3.34 18.86
CA PHE A 118 7.27 -4.48 18.98
C PHE A 118 5.83 -4.06 19.29
N HIS A 119 5.62 -2.87 19.86
CA HIS A 119 4.28 -2.36 20.12
C HIS A 119 3.57 -2.04 18.80
N GLY A 120 4.19 -1.25 17.91
CA GLY A 120 3.62 -0.97 16.59
C GLY A 120 3.41 -2.23 15.74
N ALA A 121 4.32 -3.20 15.84
CA ALA A 121 4.14 -4.50 15.18
C ALA A 121 2.90 -5.25 15.66
N LEU A 122 2.63 -5.26 16.98
CA LEU A 122 1.44 -5.88 17.55
C LEU A 122 0.15 -5.14 17.16
N GLU A 123 0.15 -3.81 17.15
CA GLU A 123 -1.00 -3.02 16.72
C GLU A 123 -1.37 -3.31 15.25
N LEU A 124 -0.38 -3.49 14.38
CA LEU A 124 -0.62 -3.89 12.99
C LEU A 124 -1.20 -5.31 12.88
N CYS A 125 -0.71 -6.26 13.68
CA CYS A 125 -1.30 -7.59 13.77
C CYS A 125 -2.78 -7.53 14.20
N ASP A 126 -3.08 -6.80 15.27
CA ASP A 126 -4.45 -6.63 15.79
C ASP A 126 -5.37 -6.03 14.73
N ARG A 127 -4.88 -5.01 14.00
CA ARG A 127 -5.63 -4.39 12.91
C ARG A 127 -5.87 -5.36 11.74
N ALA A 128 -4.88 -6.15 11.35
CA ALA A 128 -5.03 -7.15 10.29
C ALA A 128 -6.02 -8.26 10.69
N ILE A 129 -6.03 -8.67 11.96
CA ILE A 129 -7.00 -9.63 12.53
C ILE A 129 -8.40 -9.04 12.53
N ALA A 130 -8.57 -7.79 12.94
CA ALA A 130 -9.86 -7.09 12.91
C ALA A 130 -10.43 -6.96 11.48
N LEU A 131 -9.56 -6.83 10.48
CA LEU A 131 -9.91 -6.85 9.06
C LEU A 131 -10.09 -8.28 8.50
N GLY A 132 -9.89 -9.31 9.31
CA GLY A 132 -10.09 -10.71 8.92
C GLY A 132 -9.09 -11.21 7.88
N LEU A 133 -7.85 -10.69 7.84
CA LEU A 133 -6.85 -11.06 6.83
C LEU A 133 -6.21 -12.44 7.04
N GLY A 134 -6.62 -13.17 8.08
CA GLY A 134 -6.35 -14.60 8.25
C GLY A 134 -5.54 -14.96 9.50
N ALA A 135 -5.51 -16.26 9.80
CA ALA A 135 -4.92 -16.80 11.02
C ALA A 135 -3.39 -16.61 11.14
N HIS A 136 -2.69 -16.31 10.04
CA HIS A 136 -1.26 -16.07 10.06
C HIS A 136 -0.89 -14.79 10.82
N TYR A 137 -1.75 -13.76 10.83
CA TYR A 137 -1.53 -12.57 11.65
C TYR A 137 -1.68 -12.85 13.16
N GLN A 138 -2.57 -13.79 13.54
CA GLN A 138 -2.65 -14.27 14.92
C GLN A 138 -1.35 -14.95 15.34
N ALA A 139 -0.83 -15.86 14.51
CA ALA A 139 0.43 -16.54 14.81
C ALA A 139 1.62 -15.56 14.93
N LYS A 140 1.67 -14.53 14.07
CA LYS A 140 2.68 -13.45 14.16
C LYS A 140 2.54 -12.66 15.46
N ARG A 141 1.32 -12.27 15.83
CA ARG A 141 1.02 -11.58 17.09
C ARG A 141 1.52 -12.37 18.29
N ASP A 142 1.16 -13.65 18.37
CA ASP A 142 1.54 -14.53 19.48
C ASP A 142 3.07 -14.68 19.58
N SER A 143 3.76 -14.76 18.43
CA SER A 143 5.23 -14.79 18.37
C SER A 143 5.88 -13.49 18.85
N LEU A 144 5.27 -12.33 18.56
CA LEU A 144 5.78 -11.02 18.98
C LEU A 144 5.54 -10.76 20.46
N GLU A 145 4.42 -11.22 21.02
CA GLU A 145 4.16 -11.11 22.47
C GLU A 145 5.20 -11.87 23.29
N TRP A 146 5.72 -12.99 22.78
CA TRP A 146 6.80 -13.73 23.44
C TRP A 146 8.17 -13.03 23.34
N ALA A 147 8.37 -12.18 22.34
CA ALA A 147 9.65 -11.50 22.07
C ALA A 147 9.81 -10.14 22.78
N ARG A 148 8.76 -9.64 23.45
CA ARG A 148 8.75 -8.38 24.24
C ARG A 148 9.50 -8.52 25.56
#